data_AF-V5H4B7-F1
#
_entry.id   AF-V5H4B7-F1
#
_cell.length_a   1.000
_cell.length_b   1.000
_cell.length_c   1.000
_cell.angle_alpha   90.00
_cell.angle_beta   90.00
_cell.angle_gamma   90.00
#
_symmetry.space_group_name_H-M   'P 1'
#
loop_
_entity.id
_entity.type
_entity.pdbx_description
1 polymer ?
#
loop_
_entity_poly.entity_id
_entity_poly.type
_entity_poly.pdbx_seq_one_letter_code
_entity_poly.pdbx_strand_id
1 'polypeptide(L)'
;KAQELFQAAAKGIFSDSFLEQRILRTSEDNPTKAYINYYLKVIQLLELHKARDCAINMANTALSIVEPDNPLSATLYSIKFKHHLALKHYKLAFESLNSNPDAERKKDNLRDLVKTLLDEKKLDILLNFTYGSMDEFFTNILLTRARATDGVNNVFYDFLYSYQIKRGP
;
A
#
# COMPACT_ATOMS: atom_id res chain seq x y z
N LYS A 1 10.36 -16.74 14.41
CA LYS A 1 10.77 -16.33 15.77
C LYS A 1 10.29 -14.93 16.16
N ALA A 2 10.87 -13.82 15.69
CA ALA A 2 10.44 -12.47 16.13
C ALA A 2 8.96 -12.18 15.81
N GLN A 3 8.50 -12.51 14.59
CA GLN A 3 7.11 -12.33 14.19
C GLN A 3 6.11 -13.15 15.05
N GLU A 4 6.45 -14.39 15.38
CA GLU A 4 5.62 -15.27 16.22
C GLU A 4 5.56 -14.75 17.66
N LEU A 5 6.67 -14.19 18.18
CA LEU A 5 6.70 -13.55 19.49
C LEU A 5 5.81 -12.31 19.52
N PHE A 6 5.79 -11.50 18.46
CA PHE A 6 4.88 -10.34 18.38
C PHE A 6 3.40 -10.74 18.28
N GLN A 7 3.09 -11.85 17.60
CA GLN A 7 1.73 -12.41 17.56
C GLN A 7 1.31 -13.02 18.90
N ALA A 8 2.23 -13.69 19.60
CA ALA A 8 1.98 -14.18 20.96
C ALA A 8 1.77 -13.01 21.94
N ALA A 9 2.59 -11.96 21.84
CA ALA A 9 2.45 -10.75 22.65
C ALA A 9 1.16 -9.97 22.36
N ALA A 10 0.61 -10.07 21.14
CA ALA A 10 -0.69 -9.47 20.82
C ALA A 10 -1.81 -10.01 21.72
N LYS A 11 -1.77 -11.29 22.13
CA LYS A 11 -2.76 -11.88 23.04
C LYS A 11 -2.68 -11.33 24.47
N GLY A 12 -1.53 -10.73 24.83
CA GLY A 12 -1.28 -10.15 26.15
C GLY A 12 -1.56 -8.64 26.25
N ILE A 13 -2.11 -8.00 25.21
CA ILE A 13 -2.33 -6.54 25.18
C ILE A 13 -3.18 -6.05 26.36
N PHE A 14 -4.15 -6.84 26.83
CA PHE A 14 -5.00 -6.50 28.00
C PHE A 14 -4.48 -7.06 29.33
N SER A 15 -3.39 -7.82 29.32
CA SER A 15 -2.80 -8.41 30.52
C SER A 15 -1.57 -7.67 31.01
N ASP A 16 -0.94 -6.88 30.14
CA ASP A 16 0.34 -6.23 30.40
C ASP A 16 0.16 -4.70 30.50
N SER A 17 0.34 -4.17 31.71
CA SER A 17 0.07 -2.76 32.04
C SER A 17 0.94 -1.77 31.22
N PHE A 18 2.10 -2.22 30.76
CA PHE A 18 2.97 -1.44 29.86
C PHE A 18 2.41 -1.31 28.44
N LEU A 19 1.85 -2.40 27.89
CA LEU A 19 1.22 -2.40 26.58
C LEU A 19 -0.10 -1.62 26.63
N GLU A 20 -0.86 -1.79 27.71
CA GLU A 20 -2.07 -1.02 27.98
C GLU A 20 -1.79 0.49 27.94
N GLN A 21 -0.86 1.01 28.74
CA GLN A 21 -0.51 2.44 28.76
C GLN A 21 0.01 2.98 27.43
N ARG A 22 0.70 2.14 26.63
CA ARG A 22 1.32 2.59 25.40
C ARG A 22 0.37 2.49 24.21
N ILE A 23 -0.65 1.63 24.25
CA ILE A 23 -1.54 1.33 23.12
C ILE A 23 -2.92 1.97 23.32
N LEU A 24 -3.45 1.95 24.55
CA LEU A 24 -4.71 2.60 24.90
C LEU A 24 -4.40 4.05 25.30
N ARG A 25 -4.76 5.00 24.42
CA ARG A 25 -4.69 6.43 24.77
C ARG A 25 -5.85 6.85 25.67
N THR A 26 -6.95 6.11 25.66
CA THR A 26 -8.16 6.37 26.46
C THR A 26 -8.84 5.04 26.81
N SER A 27 -9.40 4.93 28.00
CA SER A 27 -10.10 3.74 28.56
C SER A 27 -11.38 3.32 27.81
N GLU A 28 -11.70 3.94 26.68
CA GLU A 28 -12.92 3.73 25.88
C GLU A 28 -12.64 3.16 24.47
N ASP A 29 -11.41 2.75 24.19
CA ASP A 29 -11.08 2.20 22.87
C ASP A 29 -11.61 0.76 22.73
N ASN A 30 -12.49 0.57 21.73
CA ASN A 30 -12.99 -0.74 21.31
C ASN A 30 -11.80 -1.72 21.18
N PRO A 31 -11.85 -2.96 21.73
CA PRO A 31 -10.71 -3.86 21.77
C PRO A 31 -10.07 -4.07 20.38
N THR A 32 -10.87 -4.07 19.32
CA THR A 32 -10.43 -4.13 17.93
C THR A 32 -9.50 -2.97 17.54
N LYS A 33 -9.79 -1.73 17.97
CA LYS A 33 -8.93 -0.56 17.73
C LYS A 33 -7.59 -0.66 18.46
N ALA A 34 -7.59 -1.19 19.68
CA ALA A 34 -6.36 -1.43 20.43
C ALA A 34 -5.44 -2.44 19.71
N TYR A 35 -5.99 -3.54 19.19
CA TYR A 35 -5.24 -4.49 18.36
C TYR A 35 -4.66 -3.84 17.10
N ILE A 36 -5.43 -3.01 16.41
CA ILE A 36 -4.98 -2.31 15.19
C ILE A 36 -3.81 -1.36 15.51
N ASN A 37 -3.93 -0.58 16.58
CA ASN A 37 -2.88 0.34 17.02
C ASN A 37 -1.61 -0.40 17.42
N TYR A 38 -1.74 -1.57 18.06
CA TYR A 38 -0.60 -2.44 18.34
C TYR A 38 0.10 -2.88 17.04
N TYR A 39 -0.65 -3.43 16.08
CA TYR A 39 -0.07 -3.88 14.83
C TYR A 39 0.57 -2.74 14.03
N LEU A 40 -0.02 -1.54 14.03
CA LEU A 40 0.60 -0.36 13.42
C LEU A 40 1.96 -0.01 14.05
N LYS A 41 2.06 -0.07 15.38
CA LYS A 41 3.35 0.15 16.08
C LYS A 41 4.36 -0.96 15.78
N VAL A 42 3.93 -2.21 15.73
CA VAL A 42 4.80 -3.33 15.37
C VAL A 42 5.30 -3.18 13.93
N ILE A 43 4.45 -2.75 13.00
CA ILE A 43 4.85 -2.45 11.62
C ILE A 43 5.89 -1.33 11.58
N GLN A 44 5.69 -0.23 12.31
CA GLN A 44 6.69 0.85 12.42
C GLN A 44 8.04 0.38 12.99
N LEU A 45 8.02 -0.54 13.95
CA LEU A 45 9.25 -1.16 14.47
C LEU A 45 9.92 -2.05 13.42
N LEU A 46 9.14 -2.83 12.68
CA LEU A 46 9.66 -3.68 11.60
C LEU A 46 10.23 -2.84 10.44
N GLU A 47 9.65 -1.67 10.17
CA GLU A 47 10.18 -0.68 9.23
C GLU A 47 11.56 -0.21 9.63
N LEU A 48 11.77 0.11 10.91
CA LEU A 48 13.07 0.53 11.45
C LEU A 48 14.16 -0.54 11.23
N HIS A 49 13.79 -1.81 11.38
CA HIS A 49 14.67 -2.95 11.15
C HIS A 49 14.74 -3.42 9.69
N LYS A 50 14.08 -2.72 8.75
CA LYS A 50 14.00 -3.05 7.31
C LYS A 50 13.41 -4.44 7.03
N ALA A 51 12.67 -5.02 7.98
CA ALA A 51 12.04 -6.33 7.86
C ALA A 51 10.67 -6.24 7.17
N ARG A 52 10.68 -5.94 5.86
CA ARG A 52 9.48 -5.60 5.07
C ARG A 52 8.52 -6.78 4.89
N ASP A 53 9.02 -8.00 4.72
CA ASP A 53 8.18 -9.20 4.58
C ASP A 53 7.38 -9.49 5.86
N CYS A 54 8.01 -9.34 7.02
CA CYS A 54 7.34 -9.46 8.31
C CYS A 54 6.28 -8.37 8.50
N ALA A 55 6.57 -7.14 8.05
CA ALA A 55 5.61 -6.03 8.11
C ALA A 55 4.36 -6.30 7.26
N ILE A 56 4.52 -6.90 6.07
CA ILE A 56 3.40 -7.29 5.21
C ILE A 56 2.52 -8.35 5.88
N ASN A 57 3.15 -9.39 6.44
CA ASN A 57 2.40 -10.44 7.14
C ASN A 57 1.62 -9.88 8.32
N MET A 58 2.24 -8.97 9.08
CA MET A 58 1.60 -8.29 10.21
C MET A 58 0.44 -7.39 9.75
N ALA A 59 0.60 -6.68 8.63
CA ALA A 59 -0.47 -5.88 8.03
C ALA A 59 -1.63 -6.75 7.54
N ASN A 60 -1.38 -7.93 6.97
CA ASN A 60 -2.43 -8.87 6.59
C ASN A 60 -3.21 -9.39 7.81
N THR A 61 -2.52 -9.73 8.90
CA THR A 61 -3.18 -10.10 10.16
C THR A 61 -4.02 -8.94 10.70
N ALA A 62 -3.49 -7.72 10.69
CA ALA A 62 -4.24 -6.54 11.11
C ALA A 62 -5.50 -6.34 10.24
N LEU A 63 -5.38 -6.44 8.92
CA LEU A 63 -6.51 -6.31 7.97
C LEU A 63 -7.59 -7.39 8.18
N SER A 64 -7.24 -8.60 8.62
CA SER A 64 -8.24 -9.64 8.96
C SER A 64 -9.06 -9.34 10.23
N ILE A 65 -8.57 -8.43 11.08
CA ILE A 65 -9.21 -8.05 12.35
C ILE A 65 -9.96 -6.71 12.20
N VAL A 66 -9.54 -5.89 11.24
CA VAL A 66 -10.10 -4.56 10.98
C VAL A 66 -11.46 -4.65 10.30
N GLU A 67 -12.44 -3.94 10.86
CA GLU A 67 -13.69 -3.70 10.16
C GLU A 67 -13.47 -2.74 8.97
N PRO A 68 -14.07 -3.03 7.80
CA PRO A 68 -13.80 -2.31 6.56
C PRO A 68 -14.09 -0.81 6.61
N ASP A 69 -14.98 -0.38 7.50
CA ASP A 69 -15.45 1.01 7.63
C ASP A 69 -14.52 1.90 8.49
N ASN A 70 -13.50 1.33 9.13
CA ASN A 70 -12.55 2.14 9.90
C ASN A 70 -11.53 2.84 8.98
N PRO A 71 -11.25 4.15 9.16
CA PRO A 71 -10.23 4.87 8.38
C PRO A 71 -8.79 4.32 8.56
N LEU A 72 -8.59 3.50 9.59
CA LEU A 72 -7.36 2.74 9.84
C LEU A 72 -7.16 1.61 8.81
N SER A 73 -8.23 1.05 8.22
CA SER A 73 -8.16 0.02 7.18
C SER A 73 -7.42 0.54 5.95
N ALA A 74 -7.81 1.71 5.45
CA ALA A 74 -7.19 2.37 4.31
C ALA A 74 -5.73 2.79 4.59
N THR A 75 -5.39 3.08 5.84
CA THR A 75 -4.00 3.35 6.25
C THR A 75 -3.16 2.08 6.18
N LEU A 76 -3.67 0.96 6.68
CA LEU A 76 -3.01 -0.35 6.61
C LEU A 76 -2.82 -0.82 5.17
N TYR A 77 -3.81 -0.64 4.30
CA TYR A 77 -3.66 -0.92 2.87
C TYR A 77 -2.55 -0.08 2.22
N SER A 78 -2.44 1.19 2.59
CA SER A 78 -1.39 2.08 2.07
C SER A 78 0.00 1.69 2.58
N ILE A 79 0.12 1.27 3.84
CA ILE A 79 1.37 0.74 4.40
C ILE A 79 1.77 -0.57 3.71
N LYS A 80 0.82 -1.50 3.57
CA LYS A 80 1.00 -2.77 2.84
C LYS A 80 1.47 -2.52 1.40
N PHE A 81 0.83 -1.57 0.71
CA PHE A 81 1.22 -1.14 -0.64
C PHE A 81 2.68 -0.64 -0.66
N LYS A 82 3.07 0.27 0.24
CA LYS A 82 4.45 0.79 0.31
C LYS A 82 5.48 -0.31 0.53
N HIS A 83 5.18 -1.30 1.37
CA HIS A 83 6.07 -2.45 1.57
C HIS A 83 6.19 -3.34 0.35
N HIS A 84 5.07 -3.69 -0.30
CA HIS A 84 5.12 -4.46 -1.55
C HIS A 84 5.86 -3.71 -2.66
N LEU A 85 5.70 -2.39 -2.75
CA LEU A 85 6.42 -1.54 -3.69
C LEU A 85 7.93 -1.58 -3.42
N ALA A 86 8.35 -1.45 -2.17
CA ALA A 86 9.75 -1.51 -1.76
C ALA A 86 10.40 -2.90 -1.97
N LEU A 87 9.60 -3.97 -1.94
CA LEU A 87 10.03 -5.34 -2.26
C LEU A 87 9.92 -5.66 -3.76
N LYS A 88 9.51 -4.70 -4.60
CA LYS A 88 9.28 -4.88 -6.05
C LYS A 88 8.21 -5.92 -6.39
N HIS A 89 7.31 -6.20 -5.45
CA HIS A 89 6.15 -7.07 -5.64
C HIS A 89 5.01 -6.28 -6.29
N TYR A 90 5.21 -5.80 -7.53
CA TYR A 90 4.30 -4.86 -8.20
C TYR A 90 2.86 -5.38 -8.35
N LYS A 91 2.69 -6.68 -8.63
CA LYS A 91 1.35 -7.30 -8.76
C LYS A 91 0.57 -7.26 -7.44
N LEU A 92 1.21 -7.64 -6.34
CA LEU A 92 0.62 -7.62 -5.01
C LEU A 92 0.38 -6.19 -4.50
N ALA A 93 1.26 -5.26 -4.88
CA ALA A 93 1.05 -3.83 -4.62
C ALA A 93 -0.21 -3.33 -5.33
N PHE A 94 -0.39 -3.67 -6.61
CA PHE A 94 -1.57 -3.29 -7.39
C PHE A 94 -2.88 -3.87 -6.83
N GLU A 95 -2.86 -5.14 -6.42
CA GLU A 95 -4.01 -5.77 -5.75
C GLU A 95 -4.36 -5.05 -4.44
N SER A 96 -3.36 -4.75 -3.61
CA SER A 96 -3.54 -4.01 -2.35
C SER A 96 -4.08 -2.59 -2.57
N LEU A 97 -3.72 -1.96 -3.70
CA LEU A 97 -4.25 -0.66 -4.11
C LEU A 97 -5.73 -0.77 -4.49
N ASN A 98 -6.11 -1.77 -5.28
CA ASN A 98 -7.51 -1.98 -5.67
C ASN A 98 -8.44 -2.29 -4.47
N SER A 99 -7.94 -3.01 -3.47
CA SER A 99 -8.68 -3.34 -2.25
C SER A 99 -8.86 -2.16 -1.28
N ASN A 100 -8.15 -1.04 -1.47
CA ASN A 100 -8.24 0.10 -0.56
C ASN A 100 -9.60 0.82 -0.69
N PRO A 101 -10.41 0.98 0.36
CA PRO A 101 -11.71 1.64 0.25
C PRO A 101 -11.62 3.14 -0.05
N ASP A 102 -10.48 3.78 0.22
CA ASP A 102 -10.29 5.23 0.08
C ASP A 102 -9.80 5.62 -1.33
N ALA A 103 -10.63 6.39 -2.04
CA ALA A 103 -10.37 6.81 -3.42
C ALA A 103 -9.22 7.83 -3.55
N GLU A 104 -9.02 8.71 -2.58
CA GLU A 104 -7.91 9.67 -2.59
C GLU A 104 -6.59 8.95 -2.34
N ARG A 105 -6.54 8.09 -1.33
CA ARG A 105 -5.35 7.27 -1.04
C ARG A 105 -5.01 6.33 -2.19
N LYS A 106 -6.01 5.80 -2.91
CA LYS A 106 -5.79 5.03 -4.13
C LYS A 106 -5.06 5.83 -5.21
N LYS A 107 -5.48 7.08 -5.45
CA LYS A 107 -4.85 7.97 -6.44
C LYS A 107 -3.40 8.28 -6.07
N ASP A 108 -3.14 8.61 -4.81
CA ASP A 108 -1.78 8.90 -4.34
C ASP A 108 -0.87 7.67 -4.44
N ASN A 109 -1.34 6.50 -3.99
CA ASN A 109 -0.60 5.25 -4.12
C ASN A 109 -0.37 4.88 -5.59
N LEU A 110 -1.32 5.14 -6.49
CA LEU A 110 -1.16 4.89 -7.91
C LEU A 110 -0.07 5.80 -8.50
N ARG A 111 -0.05 7.08 -8.13
CA ARG A 111 0.98 8.01 -8.56
C ARG A 111 2.37 7.53 -8.16
N ASP A 112 2.52 7.04 -6.92
CA ASP A 112 3.78 6.50 -6.42
C ASP A 112 4.18 5.19 -7.12
N LEU A 113 3.22 4.30 -7.42
CA LEU A 113 3.44 3.08 -8.21
C LEU A 113 3.97 3.41 -9.60
N VAL A 114 3.26 4.30 -10.31
CA VAL A 114 3.61 4.74 -11.67
C VAL A 114 4.98 5.38 -11.64
N LYS A 115 5.24 6.28 -10.69
CA LYS A 115 6.55 6.94 -10.58
C LYS A 115 7.68 5.93 -10.44
N THR A 116 7.53 4.97 -9.53
CA THR A 116 8.54 3.93 -9.27
C THR A 116 8.75 3.03 -10.49
N LEU A 117 7.67 2.57 -11.13
CA LEU A 117 7.75 1.72 -12.33
C LEU A 117 8.40 2.44 -13.51
N LEU A 118 8.14 3.73 -13.66
CA LEU A 118 8.77 4.55 -14.69
C LEU A 118 10.26 4.76 -14.41
N ASP A 119 10.63 5.07 -13.16
CA ASP A 119 12.03 5.23 -12.74
C ASP A 119 12.82 3.92 -12.94
N GLU A 120 12.19 2.77 -12.70
CA GLU A 120 12.76 1.44 -12.95
C GLU A 120 12.64 0.94 -14.41
N LYS A 121 12.07 1.75 -15.31
CA LYS A 121 11.81 1.42 -16.73
C LYS A 121 11.00 0.12 -16.92
N LYS A 122 10.12 -0.23 -15.98
CA LYS A 122 9.27 -1.43 -16.00
C LYS A 122 7.93 -1.17 -16.70
N LEU A 123 7.99 -0.71 -17.94
CA LEU A 123 6.81 -0.38 -18.75
C LEU A 123 5.95 -1.61 -19.06
N ASP A 124 6.55 -2.78 -19.27
CA ASP A 124 5.82 -4.02 -19.56
C ASP A 124 4.83 -4.41 -18.45
N ILE A 125 5.25 -4.19 -17.20
CA ILE A 125 4.44 -4.51 -16.03
C ILE A 125 3.27 -3.52 -15.94
N LEU A 126 3.53 -2.24 -16.21
CA LEU A 126 2.54 -1.18 -16.25
C LEU A 126 1.47 -1.45 -17.32
N LEU A 127 1.86 -1.94 -18.49
CA LEU A 127 0.96 -2.28 -19.60
C LEU A 127 0.06 -3.50 -19.30
N ASN A 128 0.43 -4.33 -18.34
CA ASN A 128 -0.31 -5.55 -17.99
C ASN A 128 -1.37 -5.34 -16.91
N PHE A 129 -1.39 -4.18 -16.26
CA PHE A 129 -2.39 -3.88 -15.25
C PHE A 129 -3.69 -3.35 -15.86
N THR A 130 -4.81 -3.76 -15.27
CA THR A 130 -6.15 -3.29 -15.61
C THR A 130 -6.62 -2.26 -14.59
N TYR A 131 -6.51 -0.97 -14.93
CA TYR A 131 -6.82 0.11 -13.97
C TYR A 131 -8.32 0.45 -13.85
N GLY A 132 -9.18 -0.06 -14.73
CA GLY A 132 -10.64 0.08 -14.65
C GLY A 132 -11.10 1.53 -14.49
N SER A 133 -11.71 1.87 -13.34
CA SER A 133 -12.16 3.24 -13.06
C SER A 133 -11.02 4.25 -12.84
N MET A 134 -9.77 3.80 -12.72
CA MET A 134 -8.59 4.65 -12.53
C MET A 134 -7.78 4.89 -13.80
N ASP A 135 -8.26 4.40 -14.95
CA ASP A 135 -7.56 4.54 -16.23
C ASP A 135 -7.35 5.99 -16.64
N GLU A 136 -8.39 6.82 -16.55
CA GLU A 136 -8.29 8.24 -16.90
C GLU A 136 -7.27 8.97 -16.02
N PHE A 137 -7.21 8.60 -14.74
CA PHE A 137 -6.24 9.18 -13.82
C PHE A 137 -4.82 8.70 -14.13
N PHE A 138 -4.66 7.42 -14.47
CA PHE A 138 -3.38 6.85 -14.90
C PHE A 138 -2.85 7.51 -16.18
N THR A 139 -3.70 7.64 -17.22
CA THR A 139 -3.32 8.29 -18.47
C THR A 139 -2.98 9.77 -18.26
N ASN A 140 -3.72 10.47 -17.40
CA ASN A 140 -3.42 11.87 -17.07
C ASN A 140 -2.07 12.03 -16.34
N ILE A 141 -1.73 11.15 -15.39
CA ILE A 141 -0.40 11.13 -14.76
C ILE A 141 0.68 10.94 -15.82
N LEU A 142 0.50 9.97 -16.71
CA LEU A 142 1.49 9.64 -17.72
C LEU A 142 1.64 10.76 -18.75
N LEU A 143 0.53 11.40 -19.18
CA LEU A 143 0.53 12.57 -20.04
C LEU A 143 1.25 13.75 -19.39
N THR A 144 0.98 14.01 -18.11
CA THR A 144 1.63 15.10 -17.35
C THR A 144 3.14 14.86 -17.31
N ARG A 145 3.56 13.62 -17.11
CA ARG A 145 4.98 13.25 -17.09
C ARG A 145 5.64 13.25 -18.47
N ALA A 146 4.91 12.83 -19.50
CA ALA A 146 5.32 12.93 -20.89
C ALA A 146 5.57 14.40 -21.28
N ARG A 147 4.66 15.31 -20.91
CA ARG A 147 4.81 16.77 -21.13
C ARG A 147 5.99 17.37 -20.37
N ALA A 148 6.33 16.83 -19.21
CA ALA A 148 7.47 17.26 -18.40
C ALA A 148 8.81 16.71 -18.88
N THR A 149 8.82 15.73 -19.80
CA THR A 149 10.04 15.12 -20.34
C THR A 149 10.36 15.74 -21.70
N ASP A 150 11.61 16.20 -21.91
CA ASP A 150 12.01 16.93 -23.12
C ASP A 150 11.74 16.14 -24.42
N GLY A 151 11.20 16.86 -25.41
CA GLY A 151 10.45 16.34 -26.55
C GLY A 151 11.20 15.62 -27.67
N VAL A 152 12.42 15.11 -27.44
CA VAL A 152 13.23 14.52 -28.52
C VAL A 152 13.13 12.99 -28.58
N ASN A 153 12.74 12.31 -27.49
CA ASN A 153 12.49 10.86 -27.46
C ASN A 153 11.47 10.52 -26.38
N ASN A 154 10.20 10.81 -26.63
CA ASN A 154 9.16 10.66 -25.62
C ASN A 154 8.57 9.24 -25.64
N VAL A 155 9.32 8.30 -25.04
CA VAL A 155 8.93 6.89 -24.83
C VAL A 155 7.56 6.78 -24.14
N PHE A 156 7.12 7.80 -23.40
CA PHE A 156 5.82 7.81 -22.73
C PHE A 156 4.65 8.00 -23.71
N TYR A 157 4.82 8.74 -24.80
CA TYR A 157 3.79 8.84 -25.84
C TYR A 157 3.65 7.54 -26.63
N ASP A 158 4.78 6.91 -26.99
CA ASP A 158 4.77 5.60 -27.66
C ASP A 158 4.14 4.52 -26.76
N PHE A 159 4.41 4.60 -25.45
CA PHE A 159 3.76 3.74 -24.47
C PHE A 159 2.26 3.99 -24.35
N LEU A 160 1.82 5.26 -24.27
CA LEU A 160 0.40 5.63 -24.23
C LEU A 160 -0.33 5.10 -25.46
N TYR A 161 0.27 5.27 -26.63
CA TYR A 161 -0.28 4.77 -27.89
C TYR A 161 -0.39 3.24 -27.89
N SER A 162 0.66 2.54 -27.45
CA SER A 162 0.67 1.09 -27.30
C SER A 162 -0.39 0.60 -26.29
N TYR A 163 -0.57 1.33 -25.19
CA TYR A 163 -1.60 1.05 -24.18
C TYR A 163 -3.00 1.18 -24.73
N GLN A 164 -3.28 2.26 -25.48
CA GLN A 164 -4.57 2.50 -26.11
C GLN A 164 -4.90 1.44 -27.17
N ILE A 165 -3.91 1.04 -28.00
CA ILE A 165 -4.10 -0.02 -29.00
C ILE A 165 -4.41 -1.36 -28.34
N LYS A 166 -3.69 -1.73 -27.28
CA LYS A 166 -3.89 -3.01 -26.59
C LYS A 166 -5.29 -3.16 -25.98
N ARG A 167 -5.94 -2.05 -25.63
CA ARG A 167 -7.29 -2.05 -25.07
C ARG A 167 -8.41 -2.07 -26.10
N GLY A 168 -8.11 -1.76 -27.36
CA GLY A 168 -9.12 -1.61 -28.41
C GLY A 168 -10.00 -0.37 -28.21
N PRO A 169 -10.75 0.02 -29.26
CA PRO A 169 -11.75 1.08 -29.21
C PRO A 169 -12.93 0.76 -28.28
#